data_AF-A0AAD3CVS2-F1
#
_entry.id   AF-A0AAD3CVS2-F1
#
_cell.length_a   1.000
_cell.length_b   1.000
_cell.length_c   1.000
_cell.angle_alpha   90.00
_cell.angle_beta   90.00
_cell.angle_gamma   90.00
#
_symmetry.space_group_name_H-M   'P 1'
#
loop_
_entity.id
_entity.type
_entity.pdbx_description
1 polymer ?
#
loop_
_entity_poly.entity_id
_entity_poly.type
_entity_poly.pdbx_seq_one_letter_code
_entity_poly.pdbx_strand_id
1 'polypeptide(L)'
;MADPNAQQTPSSSGMAALASIGGMISSAKETFNRSGGNEMLSSVSASIPQGTKDYISNAKSKIINREEIRPVSVFFGIGEENPFYMEKNPSLVVSRIKHNISFFYMNYIMMTAVLFVLTLVISPGAIIGIGLLGLAWASVLRATSEGSTQIYGVNISQKQASIAMSVVSVFVLLNVLSHVFWWTLGSSGCIIGVHAFLRDASMHKDEEDKIEMTGDVHIDAGEDASFLNPQSNNIV
;
A
#
# COMPACT_ATOMS: atom_id res chain seq x y z
N MET A 1 -19.09 23.00 45.09
CA MET A 1 -17.79 23.68 44.84
C MET A 1 -16.88 22.62 44.26
N ALA A 2 -16.73 22.60 42.94
CA ALA A 2 -15.99 21.58 42.19
C ALA A 2 -14.55 22.04 41.98
N ASP A 3 -13.60 21.16 42.24
CA ASP A 3 -12.15 21.40 42.17
C ASP A 3 -11.68 21.34 40.69
N PRO A 4 -11.00 22.36 40.13
CA PRO A 4 -10.76 22.44 38.68
C PRO A 4 -9.35 22.00 38.25
N ASN A 5 -8.74 21.00 38.89
CA ASN A 5 -7.37 20.58 38.56
C ASN A 5 -7.17 19.05 38.55
N ALA A 6 -7.83 18.36 37.62
CA ALA A 6 -7.50 16.99 37.27
C ALA A 6 -6.54 16.99 36.07
N GLN A 7 -5.23 17.00 36.34
CA GLN A 7 -4.21 16.67 35.35
C GLN A 7 -4.45 15.25 34.84
N GLN A 8 -4.78 15.11 33.55
CA GLN A 8 -4.85 13.83 32.87
C GLN A 8 -3.43 13.24 32.77
N THR A 9 -3.11 12.31 33.67
CA THR A 9 -1.91 11.47 33.56
C THR A 9 -2.02 10.59 32.32
N PRO A 10 -1.04 10.61 31.39
CA PRO A 10 -1.07 9.74 30.22
C PRO A 10 -1.01 8.28 30.67
N SER A 11 -1.86 7.44 30.09
CA SER A 11 -1.97 6.02 30.40
C SER A 11 -0.63 5.29 30.19
N SER A 12 -0.11 4.70 31.26
CA SER A 12 1.18 4.00 31.36
C SER A 12 1.36 2.87 30.33
N SER A 13 0.26 2.32 29.82
CA SER A 13 0.24 1.21 28.86
C SER A 13 0.76 1.59 27.46
N GLY A 14 0.50 2.82 26.98
CA GLY A 14 0.94 3.26 25.65
C GLY A 14 2.45 3.55 25.59
N MET A 15 3.00 4.07 26.69
CA MET A 15 4.42 4.40 26.82
C MET A 15 5.28 3.14 26.97
N ALA A 16 4.76 2.11 27.64
CA ALA A 16 5.40 0.79 27.75
C ALA A 16 5.46 0.05 26.39
N ALA A 17 4.42 0.16 25.56
CA ALA A 17 4.41 -0.43 24.22
C ALA A 17 5.40 0.29 23.26
N LEU A 18 5.50 1.61 23.34
CA LEU A 18 6.50 2.37 22.56
C LEU A 18 7.93 2.10 23.03
N ALA A 19 8.14 1.94 24.34
CA ALA A 19 9.44 1.60 24.91
C ALA A 19 9.89 0.18 24.53
N SER A 20 8.97 -0.79 24.51
CA SER A 20 9.28 -2.17 24.09
C SER A 20 9.60 -2.25 22.61
N ILE A 21 8.90 -1.50 21.76
CA ILE A 21 9.22 -1.37 20.32
C ILE A 21 10.59 -0.70 20.13
N GLY A 22 10.90 0.37 20.89
CA GLY A 22 12.20 1.03 20.86
C GLY A 22 13.37 0.10 21.24
N GLY A 23 13.17 -0.75 22.26
CA GLY A 23 14.13 -1.77 22.67
C GLY A 23 14.34 -2.85 21.60
N MET A 24 13.25 -3.32 20.98
CA MET A 24 13.32 -4.33 19.91
C MET A 24 14.04 -3.81 18.66
N ILE A 25 13.80 -2.56 18.24
CA ILE A 25 14.49 -1.93 17.10
C ILE A 25 15.98 -1.78 17.37
N SER A 26 16.35 -1.40 18.60
CA SER A 26 17.75 -1.22 18.99
C SER A 26 18.50 -2.55 18.98
N SER A 27 17.91 -3.61 19.54
CA SER A 27 18.47 -4.97 19.52
C SER A 27 18.59 -5.55 18.11
N ALA A 28 17.61 -5.29 17.24
CA ALA A 28 17.66 -5.71 15.83
C ALA A 28 18.80 -5.00 15.08
N LYS A 29 18.98 -3.69 15.31
CA LYS A 29 20.07 -2.90 14.71
C LYS A 29 21.45 -3.38 15.19
N GLU A 30 21.58 -3.69 16.48
CA GLU A 30 22.81 -4.21 17.06
C GLU A 30 23.15 -5.61 16.54
N THR A 31 22.16 -6.49 16.43
CA THR A 31 22.33 -7.83 15.86
C THR A 31 22.72 -7.78 14.39
N PHE A 32 22.11 -6.88 13.61
CA PHE A 32 22.43 -6.67 12.20
C PHE A 32 23.85 -6.11 11.98
N ASN A 33 24.27 -5.17 12.83
CA ASN A 33 25.63 -4.64 12.79
C ASN A 33 26.66 -5.71 13.18
N ARG A 34 26.34 -6.55 14.17
CA ARG A 34 27.21 -7.64 14.63
C ARG A 34 27.27 -8.80 13.65
N SER A 35 26.21 -9.05 12.87
CA SER A 35 26.14 -10.16 11.91
C SER A 35 26.85 -9.91 10.59
N GLY A 36 27.69 -8.87 10.49
CA GLY A 36 28.38 -8.50 9.25
C GLY A 36 27.44 -8.00 8.15
N GLY A 37 26.19 -7.63 8.49
CA GLY A 37 25.22 -7.14 7.52
C GLY A 37 25.71 -5.89 6.79
N ASN A 38 26.44 -5.03 7.48
CA ASN A 38 27.04 -3.83 6.90
C ASN A 38 28.19 -4.16 5.93
N GLU A 39 28.95 -5.22 6.20
CA GLU A 39 30.02 -5.72 5.32
C GLU A 39 29.42 -6.35 4.05
N MET A 40 28.34 -7.13 4.20
CA MET A 40 27.59 -7.71 3.08
C MET A 40 26.94 -6.62 2.20
N LEU A 41 26.33 -5.60 2.79
CA LEU A 41 25.80 -4.46 2.04
C LEU A 41 26.91 -3.69 1.32
N SER A 42 28.09 -3.57 1.94
CA SER A 42 29.25 -2.91 1.32
C SER A 42 29.84 -3.71 0.16
N SER A 43 29.88 -5.05 0.25
CA SER A 43 30.40 -5.92 -0.81
C SER A 43 29.42 -6.05 -1.98
N VAL A 44 28.12 -6.07 -1.69
CA VAL A 44 27.05 -5.96 -2.70
C VAL A 44 27.10 -4.58 -3.35
N SER A 45 27.26 -3.51 -2.58
CA SER A 45 27.42 -2.15 -3.12
C SER A 45 28.69 -2.03 -3.96
N ALA A 46 29.81 -2.64 -3.57
CA ALA A 46 31.05 -2.64 -4.35
C ALA A 46 30.91 -3.39 -5.68
N SER A 47 30.08 -4.44 -5.72
CA SER A 47 29.84 -5.27 -6.90
C SER A 47 28.88 -4.66 -7.93
N ILE A 48 28.19 -3.57 -7.60
CA ILE A 48 27.24 -2.91 -8.51
C ILE A 48 27.99 -1.94 -9.46
N PRO A 49 27.81 -2.04 -10.80
CA PRO A 49 28.39 -1.11 -11.76
C PRO A 49 28.01 0.35 -11.50
N GLN A 50 28.93 1.29 -11.78
CA GLN A 50 28.71 2.73 -11.51
C GLN A 50 27.42 3.28 -12.15
N GLY A 51 27.11 2.89 -13.39
CA GLY A 51 25.85 3.29 -14.03
C GLY A 51 24.61 2.87 -13.24
N THR A 52 24.58 1.65 -12.68
CA THR A 52 23.47 1.18 -11.82
C THR A 52 23.45 1.89 -10.46
N LYS A 53 24.61 2.27 -9.90
CA LYS A 53 24.66 3.10 -8.69
C LYS A 53 24.03 4.46 -8.92
N ASP A 54 24.24 5.06 -10.08
CA ASP A 54 23.66 6.34 -10.45
C ASP A 54 22.14 6.24 -10.67
N TYR A 55 21.65 5.14 -11.27
CA TYR A 55 20.22 4.88 -11.36
C TYR A 55 19.59 4.68 -9.98
N ILE A 56 20.22 3.90 -9.10
CA ILE A 56 19.71 3.63 -7.75
C ILE A 56 19.79 4.88 -6.88
N SER A 57 20.83 5.71 -6.99
CA SER A 57 20.98 6.94 -6.21
C SER A 57 19.99 8.03 -6.66
N ASN A 58 19.75 8.15 -7.98
CA ASN A 58 18.72 9.03 -8.53
C ASN A 58 17.30 8.54 -8.20
N ALA A 59 17.04 7.23 -8.27
CA ALA A 59 15.76 6.67 -7.83
C ALA A 59 15.57 6.85 -6.32
N LYS A 60 16.61 6.59 -5.52
CA LYS A 60 16.58 6.76 -4.06
C LYS A 60 16.37 8.22 -3.68
N SER A 61 17.06 9.17 -4.30
CA SER A 61 16.85 10.60 -4.04
C SER A 61 15.45 11.04 -4.47
N LYS A 62 14.95 10.57 -5.62
CA LYS A 62 13.58 10.85 -6.07
C LYS A 62 12.49 10.24 -5.18
N ILE A 63 12.74 9.05 -4.62
CA ILE A 63 11.83 8.36 -3.69
C ILE A 63 11.93 8.94 -2.26
N ILE A 64 13.11 9.41 -1.85
CA ILE A 64 13.34 9.96 -0.50
C ILE A 64 13.04 11.47 -0.43
N ASN A 65 13.04 12.18 -1.56
CA ASN A 65 12.51 13.54 -1.64
C ASN A 65 11.04 13.52 -1.25
N ARG A 66 10.82 13.87 0.02
CA ARG A 66 9.61 13.82 0.83
C ARG A 66 8.55 14.84 0.39
N GLU A 67 8.53 15.22 -0.88
CA GLU A 67 7.58 16.19 -1.43
C GLU A 67 6.43 15.47 -2.16
N GLU A 68 6.70 14.31 -2.75
CA GLU A 68 5.68 13.47 -3.41
C GLU A 68 5.02 12.43 -2.49
N ILE A 69 5.68 12.04 -1.38
CA ILE A 69 5.09 11.13 -0.39
C ILE A 69 4.24 11.94 0.57
N ARG A 70 2.91 11.94 0.36
CA ARG A 70 1.98 12.62 1.26
C ARG A 70 2.04 11.97 2.64
N PRO A 71 2.17 12.74 3.73
CA PRO A 71 2.26 12.19 5.07
C PRO A 71 1.05 11.29 5.35
N VAL A 72 1.31 10.15 5.98
CA VAL A 72 0.30 9.11 6.23
C VAL A 72 -0.88 9.65 7.06
N SER A 73 -0.65 10.69 7.87
CA SER A 73 -1.71 11.44 8.56
C SER A 73 -2.70 12.10 7.61
N VAL A 74 -2.23 12.73 6.53
CA VAL A 74 -3.07 13.34 5.49
C VAL A 74 -3.74 12.28 4.62
N PHE A 75 -3.08 11.14 4.40
CA PHE A 75 -3.69 10.01 3.71
C PHE A 75 -4.93 9.52 4.45
N PHE A 76 -4.82 9.25 5.75
CA PHE A 76 -5.93 8.78 6.57
C PHE A 76 -6.85 9.89 7.14
N GLY A 77 -6.57 11.17 6.87
CA GLY A 77 -7.36 12.31 7.37
C GLY A 77 -7.28 12.53 8.88
N ILE A 78 -6.17 12.14 9.51
CA ILE A 78 -5.93 12.31 10.94
C ILE A 78 -5.73 13.81 11.25
N GLY A 79 -6.71 14.43 11.90
CA GLY A 79 -6.68 15.84 12.31
C GLY A 79 -7.56 16.78 11.49
N GLU A 80 -8.38 16.26 10.56
CA GLU A 80 -9.37 17.04 9.80
C GLU A 80 -10.78 16.88 10.41
N GLU A 81 -11.61 17.92 10.34
CA GLU A 81 -12.95 17.94 10.96
C GLU A 81 -13.97 17.06 10.24
N ASN A 82 -13.83 16.86 8.92
CA ASN A 82 -14.67 15.96 8.11
C ASN A 82 -13.86 15.28 6.98
N PRO A 83 -13.02 14.26 7.29
CA PRO A 83 -12.11 13.66 6.32
C PRO A 83 -12.78 12.77 5.27
N PHE A 84 -14.00 12.30 5.55
CA PHE A 84 -14.78 11.43 4.68
C PHE A 84 -16.14 12.05 4.39
N TYR A 85 -16.44 12.28 3.11
CA TYR A 85 -17.71 12.87 2.67
C TYR A 85 -18.23 12.14 1.43
N MET A 86 -19.53 11.83 1.43
CA MET A 86 -20.19 11.12 0.33
C MET A 86 -20.89 12.12 -0.59
N GLU A 87 -20.27 12.39 -1.74
CA GLU A 87 -20.84 13.27 -2.76
C GLU A 87 -22.06 12.61 -3.41
N LYS A 88 -23.20 13.31 -3.44
CA LYS A 88 -24.47 12.79 -3.98
C LYS A 88 -24.56 12.94 -5.50
N ASN A 89 -23.73 13.80 -6.08
CA ASN A 89 -23.73 14.11 -7.50
C ASN A 89 -22.77 13.19 -8.28
N PRO A 90 -23.26 12.29 -9.15
CA PRO A 90 -22.42 11.30 -9.84
C PRO A 90 -21.39 11.94 -10.77
N SER A 91 -21.70 13.09 -11.37
CA SER A 91 -20.81 13.84 -12.25
C SER A 91 -19.57 14.37 -11.52
N LEU A 92 -19.71 14.71 -10.23
CA LEU A 92 -18.64 15.24 -9.40
C LEU A 92 -17.80 14.13 -8.75
N VAL A 93 -18.39 12.94 -8.55
CA VAL A 93 -17.70 11.75 -8.02
C VAL A 93 -16.54 11.32 -8.92
N VAL A 94 -16.73 11.27 -10.24
CA VAL A 94 -15.67 10.84 -11.17
C VAL A 94 -14.48 11.80 -11.14
N SER A 95 -14.75 13.11 -11.06
CA SER A 95 -13.71 14.13 -10.93
C SER A 95 -12.95 13.98 -9.62
N ARG A 96 -13.66 13.75 -8.50
CA ARG A 96 -13.08 13.48 -7.17
C ARG A 96 -12.17 12.26 -7.18
N ILE A 97 -12.64 11.12 -7.72
CA ILE A 97 -11.85 9.89 -7.80
C ILE A 97 -10.56 10.12 -8.59
N LYS A 98 -10.65 10.78 -9.76
CA LYS A 98 -9.48 11.07 -10.60
C LYS A 98 -8.46 11.94 -9.86
N HIS A 99 -8.93 12.98 -9.17
CA HIS A 99 -8.09 13.86 -8.37
C HIS A 99 -7.44 13.10 -7.21
N ASN A 100 -8.21 12.36 -6.42
CA ASN A 100 -7.72 11.60 -5.28
C ASN A 100 -6.71 10.51 -5.68
N ILE A 101 -6.91 9.84 -6.81
CA ILE A 101 -5.95 8.89 -7.38
C ILE A 101 -4.65 9.59 -7.77
N SER A 102 -4.71 10.74 -8.43
CA SER A 102 -3.52 11.50 -8.82
C SER A 102 -2.79 12.07 -7.61
N PHE A 103 -3.52 12.54 -6.60
CA PHE A 103 -2.96 13.19 -5.41
C PHE A 103 -2.29 12.20 -4.46
N PHE A 104 -2.83 10.99 -4.31
CA PHE A 104 -2.31 9.95 -3.39
C PHE A 104 -1.65 8.75 -4.11
N TYR A 105 -1.26 8.90 -5.38
CA TYR A 105 -0.71 7.81 -6.20
C TYR A 105 0.43 7.03 -5.53
N MET A 106 1.42 7.74 -4.97
CA MET A 106 2.56 7.09 -4.30
C MET A 106 2.15 6.33 -3.04
N ASN A 107 1.17 6.85 -2.29
CA ASN A 107 0.65 6.19 -1.09
C ASN A 107 -0.12 4.91 -1.46
N TYR A 108 -0.87 4.93 -2.56
CA TYR A 108 -1.57 3.74 -3.07
C TYR A 108 -0.60 2.66 -3.58
N ILE A 109 0.51 3.04 -4.23
CA ILE A 109 1.57 2.09 -4.60
C ILE A 109 2.18 1.45 -3.36
N MET A 110 2.57 2.25 -2.36
CA MET A 110 3.15 1.72 -1.13
C MET A 110 2.18 0.79 -0.39
N MET A 111 0.91 1.19 -0.26
CA MET A 111 -0.12 0.36 0.35
C MET A 111 -0.28 -0.97 -0.41
N THR A 112 -0.31 -0.93 -1.74
CA THR A 112 -0.38 -2.14 -2.58
C THR A 112 0.85 -3.02 -2.40
N ALA A 113 2.05 -2.44 -2.32
CA ALA A 113 3.29 -3.19 -2.12
C ALA A 113 3.32 -3.88 -0.74
N VAL A 114 2.88 -3.19 0.32
CA VAL A 114 2.77 -3.77 1.66
C VAL A 114 1.73 -4.90 1.67
N LEU A 115 0.55 -4.69 1.07
CA LEU A 115 -0.47 -5.73 0.93
C LEU A 115 0.01 -6.93 0.12
N PHE A 116 0.81 -6.71 -0.92
CA PHE A 116 1.39 -7.77 -1.74
C PHE A 116 2.32 -8.66 -0.91
N VAL A 117 3.25 -8.06 -0.17
CA VAL A 117 4.17 -8.80 0.72
C VAL A 117 3.41 -9.53 1.81
N LEU A 118 2.41 -8.88 2.42
CA LEU A 118 1.59 -9.48 3.46
C LEU A 118 0.79 -10.68 2.92
N THR A 119 0.20 -10.55 1.72
CA THR A 119 -0.54 -11.63 1.06
C THR A 119 0.37 -12.80 0.71
N LEU A 120 1.60 -12.54 0.27
CA LEU A 120 2.59 -13.59 0.02
C LEU A 120 2.91 -14.40 1.27
N VAL A 121 3.06 -13.74 2.42
CA VAL A 121 3.43 -14.40 3.69
C VAL A 121 2.25 -15.14 4.32
N ILE A 122 1.02 -14.65 4.14
CA ILE A 122 -0.18 -15.22 4.76
C ILE A 122 -0.82 -16.30 3.87
N SER A 123 -0.64 -16.25 2.55
CA SER A 123 -1.31 -17.16 1.62
C SER A 123 -0.86 -18.61 1.84
N PRO A 124 -1.75 -19.51 2.30
CA PRO A 124 -1.39 -20.90 2.55
C PRO A 124 -0.98 -21.61 1.25
N GLY A 125 -1.60 -21.25 0.12
CA GLY A 125 -1.26 -21.80 -1.19
C GLY A 125 0.15 -21.43 -1.64
N ALA A 126 0.63 -20.22 -1.33
CA ALA A 126 1.99 -19.81 -1.67
C ALA A 126 3.03 -20.57 -0.86
N ILE A 127 2.79 -20.72 0.46
CA ILE A 127 3.68 -21.47 1.35
C ILE A 127 3.75 -22.94 0.93
N ILE A 128 2.59 -23.58 0.69
CA ILE A 128 2.52 -24.98 0.27
C ILE A 128 3.17 -25.15 -1.10
N GLY A 129 2.92 -24.24 -2.05
CA GLY A 129 3.51 -24.29 -3.39
C GLY A 129 5.03 -24.22 -3.37
N ILE A 130 5.61 -23.28 -2.62
CA ILE A 130 7.06 -23.15 -2.46
C ILE A 130 7.64 -24.35 -1.70
N GLY A 131 6.96 -24.83 -0.65
CA GLY A 131 7.38 -25.98 0.15
C GLY A 131 7.41 -27.28 -0.67
N LEU A 132 6.34 -27.59 -1.40
CA LEU A 132 6.27 -28.75 -2.28
C LEU A 132 7.31 -28.68 -3.40
N LEU A 133 7.54 -27.49 -3.94
CA LEU A 133 8.57 -27.29 -4.96
C LEU A 133 9.97 -27.57 -4.40
N GLY A 134 10.26 -27.10 -3.19
CA GLY A 134 11.51 -27.41 -2.48
C GLY A 134 11.68 -28.91 -2.23
N LEU A 135 10.63 -29.60 -1.81
CA LEU A 135 10.63 -31.06 -1.62
C LEU A 135 10.84 -31.81 -2.95
N ALA A 136 10.22 -31.34 -4.04
CA ALA A 136 10.39 -31.92 -5.37
C ALA A 136 11.82 -31.73 -5.91
N TRP A 137 12.44 -30.57 -5.65
CA TRP A 137 13.86 -30.37 -5.96
C TRP A 137 14.75 -31.27 -5.10
N ALA A 138 14.47 -31.40 -3.80
CA ALA A 138 15.24 -32.26 -2.91
C ALA A 138 15.15 -33.74 -3.31
N SER A 139 13.97 -34.22 -3.73
CA SER A 139 13.79 -35.60 -4.19
C SER A 139 14.53 -35.87 -5.49
N VAL A 140 14.51 -34.93 -6.44
CA VAL A 140 15.22 -35.04 -7.73
C VAL A 140 16.73 -35.00 -7.52
N LEU A 141 17.23 -34.11 -6.67
CA LEU A 141 18.66 -34.04 -6.34
C LEU A 141 19.15 -35.33 -5.64
N ARG A 142 18.34 -35.90 -4.74
CA ARG A 142 18.65 -37.20 -4.13
C ARG A 142 18.65 -38.34 -5.16
N ALA A 143 17.61 -38.42 -5.99
CA ALA A 143 17.46 -39.49 -6.98
C ALA A 143 18.55 -39.46 -8.06
N THR A 144 19.05 -38.27 -8.41
CA THR A 144 20.09 -38.06 -9.44
C THR A 144 21.52 -38.00 -8.89
N SER A 145 21.71 -38.24 -7.59
CA SER A 145 23.02 -38.14 -6.92
C SER A 145 24.07 -39.12 -7.46
N GLU A 146 23.64 -40.26 -8.02
CA GLU A 146 24.51 -41.27 -8.64
C GLU A 146 24.79 -40.99 -10.15
N GLY A 147 24.37 -39.83 -10.67
CA GLY A 147 24.68 -39.36 -12.03
C GLY A 147 23.67 -39.77 -13.10
N SER A 148 22.94 -40.87 -12.89
CA SER A 148 21.81 -41.24 -13.75
C SER A 148 20.72 -41.98 -12.95
N THR A 149 19.46 -41.69 -13.22
CA THR A 149 18.33 -42.33 -12.54
C THR A 149 17.49 -43.07 -13.57
N GLN A 150 17.25 -44.36 -13.34
CA GLN A 150 16.37 -45.14 -14.20
C GLN A 150 14.92 -44.95 -13.74
N ILE A 151 14.10 -44.30 -14.57
CA ILE A 151 12.67 -44.12 -14.33
C ILE A 151 11.95 -44.94 -15.40
N TYR A 152 11.15 -45.93 -14.98
CA TYR A 152 10.39 -46.80 -15.90
C TYR A 152 11.25 -47.47 -17.00
N GLY A 153 12.48 -47.88 -16.66
CA GLY A 153 13.40 -48.53 -17.60
C GLY A 153 14.18 -47.57 -18.51
N VAL A 154 13.83 -46.28 -18.54
CA VAL A 154 14.56 -45.25 -19.30
C VAL A 154 15.59 -44.58 -18.39
N ASN A 155 16.83 -44.50 -18.86
CA ASN A 155 17.91 -43.88 -18.11
C ASN A 155 17.87 -42.35 -18.32
N ILE A 156 17.41 -41.61 -17.31
CA ILE A 156 17.34 -40.14 -17.37
C ILE A 156 18.62 -39.58 -16.77
N SER A 157 19.33 -38.79 -17.58
CA SER A 157 20.50 -38.05 -17.14
C SER A 157 20.09 -36.91 -16.20
N GLN A 158 20.93 -36.60 -15.21
CA GLN A 158 20.75 -35.49 -14.28
C GLN A 158 20.42 -34.16 -14.97
N LYS A 159 21.03 -33.89 -16.13
CA LYS A 159 20.75 -32.67 -16.93
C LYS A 159 19.31 -32.64 -17.43
N GLN A 160 18.80 -33.77 -17.94
CA GLN A 160 17.44 -33.87 -18.44
C GLN A 160 16.41 -33.74 -17.31
N ALA A 161 16.67 -34.38 -16.17
CA ALA A 161 15.82 -34.26 -14.97
C ALA A 161 15.76 -32.81 -14.45
N SER A 162 16.90 -32.10 -14.43
CA SER A 162 16.97 -30.71 -13.99
C SER A 162 16.25 -29.74 -14.92
N ILE A 163 16.33 -29.97 -16.24
CA ILE A 163 15.60 -29.17 -17.24
C ILE A 163 14.09 -29.40 -17.09
N ALA A 164 13.65 -30.66 -17.00
CA ALA A 164 12.24 -31.00 -16.79
C ALA A 164 11.70 -30.36 -15.49
N MET A 165 12.46 -30.46 -14.39
CA MET A 165 12.09 -29.83 -13.12
C MET A 165 12.06 -28.31 -13.18
N SER A 166 12.94 -27.68 -13.95
CA SER A 166 12.92 -26.23 -14.14
C SER A 166 11.64 -25.79 -14.86
N VAL A 167 11.22 -26.52 -15.89
CA VAL A 167 9.95 -26.25 -16.59
C VAL A 167 8.76 -26.38 -15.63
N VAL A 168 8.69 -27.48 -14.87
CA VAL A 168 7.64 -27.68 -13.86
C VAL A 168 7.65 -26.56 -12.82
N SER A 169 8.84 -26.15 -12.36
CA SER A 169 9.01 -25.07 -11.40
C SER A 169 8.43 -23.75 -11.91
N VAL A 170 8.68 -23.41 -13.18
CA VAL A 170 8.14 -22.19 -13.80
C VAL A 170 6.61 -22.24 -13.83
N PHE A 171 6.01 -23.36 -14.26
CA PHE A 171 4.55 -23.48 -14.27
C PHE A 171 3.93 -23.36 -12.87
N VAL A 172 4.52 -24.00 -11.86
CA VAL A 172 4.07 -23.93 -10.47
C VAL A 172 4.20 -22.50 -9.94
N LEU A 173 5.34 -21.86 -10.14
CA LEU A 173 5.57 -20.49 -9.69
C LEU A 173 4.63 -19.50 -10.37
N LEU A 174 4.38 -19.63 -11.67
CA LEU A 174 3.43 -18.79 -12.40
C LEU A 174 2.00 -18.96 -11.87
N ASN A 175 1.59 -20.19 -11.55
CA ASN A 175 0.26 -20.45 -10.99
C ASN A 175 0.10 -19.80 -9.60
N VAL A 176 1.10 -20.00 -8.73
CA VAL A 176 1.12 -19.43 -7.37
C VAL A 176 1.15 -17.90 -7.41
N LEU A 177 2.04 -17.31 -8.21
CA LEU A 177 2.15 -15.85 -8.34
C LEU A 177 0.88 -15.26 -8.94
N SER A 178 0.28 -15.91 -9.95
CA SER A 178 -0.97 -15.43 -10.57
C SER A 178 -2.07 -15.34 -9.52
N HIS A 179 -2.28 -16.38 -8.71
CA HIS A 179 -3.31 -16.36 -7.67
C HIS A 179 -3.10 -15.23 -6.65
N VAL A 180 -1.86 -15.07 -6.15
CA VAL A 180 -1.53 -14.01 -5.19
C VAL A 180 -1.67 -12.63 -5.82
N PHE A 181 -1.26 -12.48 -7.07
CA PHE A 181 -1.35 -11.24 -7.83
C PHE A 181 -2.80 -10.79 -7.99
N TRP A 182 -3.70 -11.66 -8.46
CA TRP A 182 -5.11 -11.32 -8.63
C TRP A 182 -5.81 -10.98 -7.32
N TRP A 183 -5.50 -11.72 -6.25
CA TRP A 183 -6.06 -11.43 -4.93
C TRP A 183 -5.58 -10.08 -4.38
N THR A 184 -4.28 -9.79 -4.53
CA THR A 184 -3.72 -8.52 -4.09
C THR A 184 -4.29 -7.37 -4.89
N LEU A 185 -4.35 -7.49 -6.22
CA LEU A 185 -4.86 -6.46 -7.11
C LEU A 185 -6.35 -6.15 -6.83
N GLY A 186 -7.16 -7.18 -6.61
CA GLY A 186 -8.57 -7.03 -6.27
C GLY A 186 -8.78 -6.36 -4.90
N SER A 187 -8.06 -6.83 -3.88
CA SER A 187 -8.18 -6.30 -2.52
C SER A 187 -7.63 -4.88 -2.40
N SER A 188 -6.44 -4.61 -2.95
CA SER A 188 -5.87 -3.26 -2.94
C SER A 188 -6.70 -2.32 -3.80
N GLY A 189 -7.16 -2.75 -4.98
CA GLY A 189 -8.05 -1.96 -5.84
C GLY A 189 -9.37 -1.58 -5.14
N CYS A 190 -9.96 -2.51 -4.39
CA CYS A 190 -11.16 -2.23 -3.59
C CYS A 190 -10.89 -1.20 -2.49
N ILE A 191 -9.81 -1.37 -1.72
CA ILE A 191 -9.43 -0.43 -0.65
C ILE A 191 -9.13 0.96 -1.24
N ILE A 192 -8.37 1.02 -2.34
CA ILE A 192 -8.06 2.27 -3.05
C ILE A 192 -9.34 2.90 -3.57
N GLY A 193 -10.27 2.12 -4.14
CA GLY A 193 -11.54 2.60 -4.66
C GLY A 193 -12.41 3.20 -3.56
N VAL A 194 -12.58 2.49 -2.44
CA VAL A 194 -13.33 2.98 -1.27
C VAL A 194 -12.67 4.23 -0.70
N HIS A 195 -11.34 4.23 -0.56
CA HIS A 195 -10.60 5.38 -0.08
C HIS A 195 -10.74 6.59 -1.02
N ALA A 196 -10.57 6.40 -2.34
CA ALA A 196 -10.69 7.46 -3.32
C ALA A 196 -12.13 7.99 -3.47
N PHE A 197 -13.14 7.15 -3.18
CA PHE A 197 -14.54 7.56 -3.21
C PHE A 197 -14.95 8.35 -1.96
N LEU A 198 -14.51 7.93 -0.77
CA LEU A 198 -14.91 8.55 0.50
C LEU A 198 -14.01 9.72 0.90
N ARG A 199 -12.72 9.70 0.55
CA ARG A 199 -11.76 10.73 0.98
C ARG A 199 -12.03 12.04 0.27
N ASP A 200 -12.14 13.13 1.02
CA ASP A 200 -12.19 14.48 0.45
C ASP A 200 -10.79 15.13 0.52
N ALA A 201 -10.13 15.30 -0.63
CA ALA A 201 -8.85 16.00 -0.74
C ALA A 201 -8.99 17.46 -1.20
N SER A 202 -10.22 17.99 -1.31
CA SER A 202 -10.48 19.34 -1.86
C SER A 202 -9.87 20.49 -1.04
N MET A 203 -9.48 20.23 0.21
CA MET A 203 -8.74 21.15 1.07
C MET A 203 -7.29 21.42 0.62
N HIS A 204 -6.69 20.54 -0.19
CA HIS A 204 -5.28 20.64 -0.60
C HIS A 204 -5.13 21.15 -2.04
N LYS A 205 -6.06 21.98 -2.50
CA LYS A 205 -6.02 22.60 -3.82
C LYS A 205 -4.82 23.55 -3.92
N ASP A 206 -3.88 23.21 -4.78
CA ASP A 206 -3.03 24.20 -5.43
C ASP A 206 -3.97 25.11 -6.27
N GLU A 207 -3.76 26.44 -6.23
CA GLU A 207 -4.78 27.46 -6.53
C GLU A 207 -5.38 27.48 -7.95
N GLU A 208 -4.96 26.60 -8.87
CA GLU A 208 -5.38 26.64 -10.28
C GLU A 208 -6.65 25.81 -10.60
N ASP A 209 -7.13 24.94 -9.70
CA ASP A 209 -8.27 24.03 -9.98
C ASP A 209 -9.36 24.08 -8.89
N LYS A 210 -9.68 25.28 -8.42
CA LYS A 210 -10.73 25.52 -7.42
C LYS A 210 -12.13 25.39 -8.05
N ILE A 211 -12.61 24.16 -8.29
CA ILE A 211 -14.05 23.95 -8.47
C ILE A 211 -14.72 24.20 -7.13
N GLU A 212 -15.40 25.33 -6.99
CA GLU A 212 -16.17 25.68 -5.80
C GLU A 212 -17.26 24.61 -5.62
N MET A 213 -17.08 23.74 -4.63
CA MET A 213 -18.05 22.70 -4.30
C MET A 213 -19.04 23.31 -3.31
N THR A 214 -19.85 24.25 -3.80
CA THR A 214 -20.90 24.89 -3.02
C THR A 214 -22.04 23.89 -2.86
N GLY A 215 -21.94 23.09 -1.80
CA GLY A 215 -23.00 22.21 -1.30
C GLY A 215 -23.99 22.92 -0.37
N ASP A 216 -23.82 24.23 -0.14
CA ASP A 216 -24.87 25.06 0.43
C ASP A 216 -25.70 25.62 -0.73
N VAL A 217 -26.95 25.18 -0.79
CA VAL A 217 -27.99 25.95 -1.46
C VAL A 217 -28.04 27.26 -0.69
N HIS A 218 -27.36 28.28 -1.21
CA HIS A 218 -27.66 29.66 -0.85
C HIS A 218 -29.12 29.84 -1.28
N ILE A 219 -30.03 29.68 -0.32
CA ILE A 219 -31.35 30.28 -0.44
C ILE A 219 -31.02 31.77 -0.43
N ASP A 220 -30.95 32.38 -1.61
CA ASP A 220 -30.98 33.83 -1.72
C ASP A 220 -32.29 34.30 -1.11
N ALA A 221 -32.23 34.57 0.20
CA ALA A 221 -33.29 35.20 0.97
C ALA A 221 -33.40 36.70 0.61
N GLY A 222 -33.32 37.01 -0.69
CA GLY A 222 -33.21 38.36 -1.21
C GLY A 222 -34.10 38.66 -2.40
N GLU A 223 -34.45 37.69 -3.24
CA GLU A 223 -35.17 37.97 -4.48
C GLU A 223 -36.39 37.06 -4.63
N ASP A 224 -37.55 37.68 -4.40
CA ASP A 224 -38.82 37.39 -5.08
C ASP A 224 -39.76 36.31 -4.51
N ALA A 225 -39.94 36.33 -3.19
CA ALA A 225 -41.20 35.87 -2.54
C ALA A 225 -42.38 36.85 -2.77
N SER A 226 -42.36 37.61 -3.88
CA SER A 226 -43.33 38.65 -4.25
C SER A 226 -44.68 38.10 -4.73
N PHE A 227 -44.77 36.78 -4.97
CA PHE A 227 -45.97 36.14 -5.50
C PHE A 227 -46.99 35.71 -4.43
N LEU A 228 -46.65 35.83 -3.13
CA LEU A 228 -47.49 35.36 -2.03
C LEU A 228 -48.27 36.45 -1.28
N ASN A 229 -48.17 37.73 -1.66
CA ASN A 229 -48.88 38.81 -0.99
C ASN A 229 -49.90 39.51 -1.92
N PRO A 230 -51.16 39.03 -1.99
CA PRO A 230 -52.23 39.79 -2.62
C PRO A 230 -52.64 40.93 -1.68
N GLN A 231 -51.92 42.06 -1.73
CA GLN A 231 -52.36 43.30 -1.10
C GLN A 231 -53.56 43.87 -1.85
N SER A 232 -54.70 43.86 -1.16
CA SER A 232 -55.95 44.51 -1.49
C SER A 232 -55.76 45.99 -1.82
N ASN A 233 -56.01 46.38 -3.07
CA ASN A 233 -56.11 47.79 -3.43
C ASN A 233 -57.60 48.20 -3.48
N ASN A 234 -58.05 48.82 -2.40
CA ASN A 234 -59.34 49.48 -2.30
C ASN A 234 -59.12 51.01 -2.31
N ILE A 235 -59.80 51.66 -3.26
CA ILE A 235 -60.40 53.01 -3.18
C ILE A 235 -59.47 54.23 -3.14
N VAL A 236 -59.48 55.02 -4.23
CA VAL A 236 -60.16 56.34 -4.27
C VAL A 236 -60.93 56.46 -5.58
#